data_AF-C9KLR0-F1
#
_entry.id   AF-C9KLR0-F1
#
_cell.length_a   1.000
_cell.length_b   1.000
_cell.length_c   1.000
_cell.angle_alpha   90.00
_cell.angle_beta   90.00
_cell.angle_gamma   90.00
#
_symmetry.space_group_name_H-M   'P 1'
#
loop_
_entity.id
_entity.type
_entity.pdbx_description
1 polymer ?
#
loop_
_entity_poly.entity_id
_entity_poly.type
_entity_poly.pdbx_seq_one_letter_code
_entity_poly.pdbx_strand_id
1 'polypeptide(L)' 'MIGKDVYQVNWIEQKGVVISQVINFKTHKVFAYMTWNKEGERGNRASIFHRGTFTIHEANK' A
#
# COMPACT_ATOMS: atom_id res chain seq x y z
N MET A 1 1.26 -13.45 -3.58
CA MET A 1 0.51 -13.90 -2.38
C MET A 1 1.51 -14.11 -1.26
N ILE A 2 1.23 -13.63 -0.04
CA ILE A 2 2.12 -13.78 1.13
C ILE A 2 1.50 -14.63 2.25
N GLY A 3 0.26 -15.09 2.04
CA GLY A 3 -0.48 -16.00 2.90
C GLY A 3 -1.86 -16.26 2.32
N LYS A 4 -2.60 -17.20 2.89
CA LYS A 4 -3.99 -17.46 2.45
C LYS A 4 -4.82 -16.18 2.60
N ASP A 5 -5.43 -15.73 1.50
CA ASP A 5 -6.22 -14.50 1.42
C ASP A 5 -5.45 -13.21 1.75
N VAL A 6 -4.11 -13.25 1.79
CA VAL A 6 -3.25 -12.10 2.05
C VAL A 6 -2.32 -11.85 0.86
N TYR A 7 -2.43 -10.66 0.30
CA TYR A 7 -1.70 -10.22 -0.87
C TYR A 7 -0.86 -9.00 -0.54
N GLN A 8 0.37 -8.98 -1.02
CA GLN A 8 1.21 -7.80 -1.00
C GLN A 8 1.32 -7.28 -2.43
N VAL A 9 1.07 -5.98 -2.59
CA VAL A 9 1.18 -5.26 -3.85
C VAL A 9 2.17 -4.12 -3.64
N ASN A 10 3.18 -4.04 -4.50
CA ASN A 10 4.15 -2.96 -4.47
C ASN A 10 4.12 -2.26 -5.82
N TRP A 11 4.11 -0.93 -5.82
CA TRP A 11 4.23 -0.14 -7.03
C TRP A 11 4.93 1.18 -6.76
N ILE A 12 5.35 1.82 -7.84
CA ILE A 12 5.95 3.15 -7.84
C ILE A 12 5.01 4.05 -8.62
N GLU A 13 4.55 5.13 -8.00
CA GLU A 13 3.77 6.16 -8.70
C GLU A 13 4.69 7.16 -9.40
N GLN A 14 4.08 7.98 -10.26
CA GLN A 14 4.78 9.11 -10.86
C GLN A 14 5.41 9.99 -9.76
N LYS A 15 6.60 10.55 -10.05
CA LYS A 15 7.42 11.35 -9.12
C LYS A 15 8.09 10.57 -7.97
N GLY A 16 8.15 9.24 -8.03
CA GLY A 16 9.01 8.43 -7.15
C GLY A 16 8.43 8.13 -5.77
N VAL A 17 7.11 8.25 -5.62
CA VAL A 17 6.41 7.70 -4.46
C VAL A 17 6.41 6.18 -4.58
N VAL A 18 6.88 5.49 -3.55
CA VAL A 18 6.92 4.03 -3.49
C VAL A 18 5.87 3.57 -2.48
N ILE A 19 5.01 2.64 -2.88
CA ILE A 19 3.94 2.11 -2.06
C ILE A 19 4.12 0.61 -1.89
N SER A 20 4.02 0.15 -0.64
CA SER A 20 3.92 -1.26 -0.27
C SER A 20 2.61 -1.47 0.47
N GLN A 21 1.69 -2.22 -0.12
CA GLN A 21 0.35 -2.45 0.39
C GLN A 21 0.14 -3.93 0.72
N VAL A 22 -0.45 -4.21 1.88
CA VAL A 22 -0.92 -5.53 2.28
C VAL A 22 -2.44 -5.53 2.36
N ILE A 23 -3.08 -6.38 1.58
CA ILE A 23 -4.52 -6.55 1.48
C ILE A 23 -4.89 -7.92 2.08
N ASN A 24 -5.79 -7.93 3.06
CA ASN A 24 -6.30 -9.16 3.67
C ASN A 24 -7.79 -9.31 3.36
N PHE A 25 -8.11 -10.23 2.43
CA PHE A 25 -9.46 -10.51 1.96
C PHE A 25 -10.34 -11.22 3.00
N LYS A 26 -9.74 -11.95 3.95
CA LYS A 26 -10.50 -12.56 5.05
C LYS A 26 -11.05 -11.52 6.04
N THR A 27 -10.32 -10.42 6.25
CA THR A 27 -10.66 -9.41 7.27
C THR A 27 -11.13 -8.08 6.70
N HIS A 28 -11.11 -7.93 5.36
CA HIS A 28 -11.33 -6.66 4.66
C HIS A 28 -10.45 -5.52 5.16
N LYS A 29 -9.26 -5.83 5.69
CA LYS A 29 -8.28 -4.82 6.15
C LYS A 29 -7.22 -4.60 5.10
N VAL A 30 -6.79 -3.35 4.97
CA VAL A 30 -5.67 -2.94 4.13
C VAL A 30 -4.69 -2.10 4.94
N PHE A 31 -3.41 -2.34 4.73
CA PHE A 31 -2.32 -1.55 5.27
C PHE A 31 -1.46 -1.07 4.12
N ALA A 32 -1.05 0.19 4.12
CA ALA A 32 -0.14 0.72 3.11
C ALA A 32 0.97 1.50 3.79
N TYR A 33 2.20 1.18 3.43
CA TYR A 33 3.38 1.97 3.75
C TYR A 33 3.84 2.70 2.50
N MET A 34 3.96 4.01 2.59
CA MET A 34 4.35 4.85 1.46
C MET A 34 5.58 5.66 1.81
N THR A 35 6.46 5.86 0.84
CA THR A 35 7.62 6.74 0.98
C THR A 35 7.76 7.64 -0.24
N TRP A 36 8.26 8.84 -0.06
CA TRP A 36 8.51 9.80 -1.15
C TRP A 36 9.76 10.62 -0.86
N ASN A 37 10.29 11.27 -1.90
CA ASN A 37 11.46 12.13 -1.74
C ASN A 37 11.11 13.34 -0.89
N LYS A 38 11.91 13.60 0.14
CA LYS A 38 11.84 14.80 0.98
C LYS A 38 13.25 15.13 1.46
N GLU A 39 13.85 16.17 0.89
CA GLU A 39 15.17 16.65 1.31
C GLU A 39 15.17 17.06 2.78
N GLY A 40 16.27 16.78 3.47
CA GLY A 40 16.42 17.08 4.90
C GLY A 40 15.86 16.02 5.84
N GLU A 41 15.14 15.01 5.34
CA GLU A 41 14.81 13.81 6.11
C GLU A 41 15.94 12.77 6.05
N ARG A 42 15.92 11.79 6.98
CA ARG A 42 16.86 10.67 6.96
C ARG A 42 16.77 9.93 5.62
N GLY A 43 17.89 9.87 4.90
CA GLY A 43 17.96 9.24 3.58
C GLY A 43 17.17 9.98 2.49
N ASN A 44 16.84 11.26 2.72
CA ASN A 44 16.04 12.11 1.84
C ASN A 44 14.66 11.52 1.48
N ARG A 45 14.10 10.70 2.39
CA ARG A 45 12.76 10.11 2.22
C ARG A 45 11.88 10.41 3.41
N ALA A 46 10.67 10.89 3.13
CA ALA A 46 9.58 10.87 4.10
C ALA A 46 8.81 9.55 4.00
N SER A 47 8.04 9.24 5.04
CA SER A 47 7.17 8.07 5.05
C SER A 47 5.86 8.29 5.79
N ILE A 48 4.85 7.50 5.43
CA ILE A 48 3.57 7.44 6.12
C ILE A 48 3.04 6.01 6.12
N PHE A 49 2.25 5.68 7.15
CA PHE A 49 1.57 4.41 7.28
C PHE A 49 0.06 4.63 7.35
N HIS A 50 -0.67 4.02 6.42
CA HIS A 50 -2.12 4.02 6.38
C HIS A 50 -2.69 2.66 6.80
N ARG A 51 -3.82 2.71 7.50
CA ARG A 51 -4.66 1.56 7.83
C ARG A 51 -6.08 1.86 7.42
N GLY A 52 -6.72 0.94 6.73
CA GLY A 52 -8.09 1.10 6.29
C GLY A 52 -8.81 -0.23 6.07
N THR A 53 -9.98 -0.11 5.46
CA THR A 53 -10.79 -1.24 4.99
C THR A 53 -11.07 -1.08 3.50
N PHE A 54 -11.51 -2.15 2.85
CA PHE A 54 -11.90 -2.13 1.44
C PHE A 54 -13.20 -2.92 1.23
N THR A 55 -13.88 -2.60 0.13
CA THR A 55 -15.07 -3.33 -0.34
C THR A 55 -14.77 -3.86 -1.73
N ILE A 56 -15.17 -5.10 -1.97
CA ILE A 56 -15.05 -5.74 -3.29
C ILE A 56 -16.32 -5.40 -4.06
N HIS A 57 -16.16 -4.76 -5.21
CA HIS A 57 -17.24 -4.55 -6.16
C HIS A 57 -17.09 -5.58 -7.28
N GLU A 58 -18.20 -6.18 -7.71
CA GLU A 58 -18.17 -6.99 -8.93
C GLU A 58 -17.82 -6.09 -10.11
N ALA A 59 -16.91 -6.54 -10.96
CA ALA A 59 -16.71 -5.90 -12.25
C ALA A 59 -17.99 -6.11 -13.07
N ASN A 60 -18.68 -5.02 -13.42
CA ASN A 60 -19.78 -5.09 -14.38
C ASN A 60 -19.27 -5.80 -15.64
N LYS A 61 -19.92 -6.91 -15.98
CA LYS A 61 -19.62 -7.70 -17.19
C LYS A 61 -19.87 -6.90 -18.46
#